data_AF-A0A4D7ATY1-F1
#
_entry.id   AF-A0A4D7ATY1-F1
#
_cell.length_a   1.000
_cell.length_b   1.000
_cell.length_c   1.000
_cell.angle_alpha   90.00
_cell.angle_beta   90.00
_cell.angle_gamma   90.00
#
_symmetry.space_group_name_H-M   'P 1'
#
loop_
_entity.id
_entity.type
_entity.pdbx_description
1 polymer ?
#
loop_
_entity_poly.entity_id
_entity_poly.type
_entity_poly.pdbx_seq_one_letter_code
_entity_poly.pdbx_strand_id
1 'polypeptide(L)'
;MRSYTPAPAAISPVTPAAARVPGSREAKAWNNAQNFEQVFLNTMLGQMFNGLGGEAPLGGKESEPWRGMLLDEYSRSITAQGGIGLAPNIYRELIGAQEAAPRRLPPVPRS
;
A
#
# COMPACT_ATOMS: atom_id res chain seq x y z
N MET A 1 -18.25 -37.14 5.87
CA MET A 1 -17.14 -36.48 5.16
C MET A 1 -17.05 -35.05 5.70
N ARG A 2 -15.97 -34.67 6.40
CA ARG A 2 -15.78 -33.28 6.85
C ARG A 2 -15.37 -32.44 5.64
N SER A 3 -16.21 -31.50 5.23
CA SER A 3 -15.87 -30.49 4.25
C SER A 3 -14.76 -29.60 4.83
N TYR A 4 -13.58 -29.64 4.21
CA TYR A 4 -12.54 -28.65 4.43
C TYR A 4 -12.89 -27.43 3.59
N THR A 5 -13.52 -26.44 4.20
CA THR A 5 -13.58 -25.10 3.63
C THR A 5 -12.21 -24.46 3.93
N PRO A 6 -11.34 -24.19 2.94
CA PRO A 6 -10.16 -23.39 3.20
C PRO A 6 -10.63 -22.02 3.70
N ALA A 7 -10.16 -21.61 4.88
CA ALA A 7 -10.40 -20.26 5.37
C ALA A 7 -9.86 -19.28 4.31
N PRO A 8 -10.59 -18.20 3.97
CA PRO A 8 -10.03 -17.17 3.13
C PRO A 8 -8.75 -16.66 3.79
N ALA A 9 -7.63 -16.70 3.05
CA ALA A 9 -6.38 -16.15 3.50
C ALA A 9 -6.55 -14.63 3.62
N ALA A 10 -7.02 -14.18 4.79
CA ALA A 10 -7.06 -12.77 5.13
C ALA A 10 -5.61 -12.31 5.31
N ILE A 11 -5.07 -11.63 4.30
CA ILE A 11 -3.81 -10.89 4.41
C ILE A 11 -4.14 -9.60 5.17
N SER A 12 -4.46 -9.73 6.45
CA SER A 12 -4.64 -8.56 7.30
C SER A 12 -3.28 -7.89 7.50
N PRO A 13 -3.14 -6.57 7.30
CA PRO A 13 -1.97 -5.84 7.70
C PRO A 13 -1.99 -5.87 9.22
N VAL A 14 -1.16 -6.74 9.78
CA VAL A 14 -0.88 -6.69 11.21
C VAL A 14 -0.12 -5.38 11.41
N THR A 15 -0.86 -4.31 11.76
CA THR A 15 -0.25 -3.04 12.15
C THR A 15 0.80 -3.35 13.21
N PRO A 16 2.09 -3.05 12.95
CA PRO A 16 3.18 -3.39 13.86
C PRO A 16 2.87 -2.82 15.24
N ALA A 17 3.15 -3.60 16.30
CA ALA A 17 2.84 -3.17 17.67
C ALA A 17 3.48 -1.81 18.01
N ALA A 18 4.70 -1.56 17.51
CA ALA A 18 5.40 -0.28 17.68
C ALA A 18 4.71 0.90 16.97
N ALA A 19 4.01 0.65 15.86
CA ALA A 19 3.26 1.67 15.12
C ALA A 19 1.90 2.02 15.77
N ARG A 20 1.47 1.29 16.81
CA ARG A 20 0.21 1.57 17.53
C ARG A 20 0.31 2.74 18.49
N VAL A 21 1.53 3.20 18.80
CA VAL A 21 1.76 4.37 19.66
C VAL A 21 1.54 5.64 18.83
N PRO A 22 0.48 6.43 19.08
CA PRO A 22 0.21 7.62 18.29
C PRO A 22 1.36 8.63 18.37
N GLY A 23 1.72 9.24 17.24
CA GLY A 23 2.79 10.24 17.16
C GLY A 23 4.22 9.70 17.21
N SER A 24 4.40 8.39 17.44
CA SER A 24 5.72 7.75 17.37
C SER A 24 6.33 7.83 15.96
N ARG A 25 7.65 7.69 15.89
CA ARG A 25 8.36 7.62 14.60
C ARG A 25 7.90 6.40 13.81
N GLU A 26 7.63 5.30 14.52
CA GLU A 26 7.16 4.03 14.00
C GLU A 26 5.74 4.18 13.43
N ALA A 27 4.84 4.92 14.08
CA ALA A 27 3.52 5.24 13.54
C ALA A 27 3.60 6.10 12.26
N LYS A 28 4.52 7.07 12.21
CA LYS A 28 4.75 7.87 10.98
C LYS A 28 5.30 7.00 9.84
N ALA A 29 6.26 6.13 10.14
CA ALA A 29 6.83 5.20 9.18
C ALA A 29 5.78 4.23 8.64
N TRP A 30 4.87 3.76 9.50
CA TRP A 30 3.75 2.90 9.11
C TRP A 30 2.77 3.61 8.17
N ASN A 31 2.35 4.84 8.49
CA ASN A 31 1.48 5.62 7.62
C ASN A 31 2.13 5.86 6.24
N ASN A 32 3.42 6.16 6.21
CA ASN A 32 4.16 6.34 4.96
C ASN A 32 4.22 5.05 4.12
N ALA A 33 4.39 3.90 4.76
CA ALA A 33 4.37 2.61 4.09
C ALA A 33 3.00 2.29 3.47
N GLN A 34 1.90 2.59 4.18
CA GLN A 34 0.54 2.45 3.66
C GLN A 34 0.27 3.38 2.48
N ASN A 35 0.70 4.65 2.56
CA ASN A 35 0.56 5.61 1.46
C ASN A 35 1.34 5.16 0.21
N PHE A 36 2.52 4.57 0.39
CA PHE A 36 3.29 4.04 -0.73
C PHE A 36 2.57 2.87 -1.40
N GLU A 37 2.01 1.95 -0.62
CA GLU A 37 1.20 0.84 -1.14
C GLU A 37 0.00 1.35 -1.95
N GLN A 38 -0.68 2.41 -1.49
CA GLN A 38 -1.77 3.04 -2.23
C GLN A 38 -1.33 3.58 -3.61
N VAL A 39 -0.20 4.31 -3.66
CA VAL A 39 0.33 4.84 -4.93
C VAL A 39 0.74 3.69 -5.88
N PHE A 40 1.34 2.64 -5.33
CA PHE A 40 1.68 1.44 -6.08
C PHE A 40 0.42 0.78 -6.67
N LEU A 41 -0.61 0.56 -5.85
CA LEU A 41 -1.87 -0.03 -6.29
C LEU A 41 -2.54 0.81 -7.38
N ASN A 42 -2.61 2.13 -7.21
CA ASN A 42 -3.14 3.03 -8.24
C ASN A 42 -2.39 2.90 -9.56
N THR A 43 -1.06 2.80 -9.51
CA THR A 43 -0.21 2.66 -10.70
C THR A 43 -0.42 1.30 -11.38
N MET A 44 -0.42 0.21 -10.61
CA MET A 44 -0.60 -1.15 -11.13
C MET A 44 -2.00 -1.38 -11.67
N LEU A 45 -3.03 -0.89 -10.96
CA LEU A 45 -4.40 -0.90 -11.45
C LEU A 45 -4.49 -0.08 -12.75
N GLY A 46 -3.93 1.13 -12.77
CA GLY A 46 -3.87 1.94 -13.99
C GLY A 46 -3.22 1.21 -15.17
N GLN A 47 -2.11 0.49 -14.95
CA GLN A 47 -1.46 -0.32 -15.98
C GLN A 47 -2.31 -1.53 -16.41
N MET A 48 -3.00 -2.20 -15.48
CA MET A 48 -3.93 -3.29 -15.78
C MET A 48 -5.10 -2.81 -16.64
N PHE A 49 -5.69 -1.64 -16.33
CA PHE A 49 -6.76 -1.05 -17.15
C PHE A 49 -6.27 -0.59 -18.52
N ASN A 50 -5.06 -0.02 -18.61
CA ASN A 50 -4.46 0.34 -19.90
C ASN A 50 -4.11 -0.89 -20.74
N GLY A 51 -3.63 -1.98 -20.13
CA GLY A 51 -3.36 -3.25 -20.80
C GLY A 51 -4.61 -3.96 -21.31
N LEU A 52 -5.77 -3.69 -20.70
CA LEU A 52 -7.09 -4.16 -21.13
C LEU A 52 -7.77 -3.22 -22.16
N GLY A 53 -7.09 -2.15 -22.57
CA GLY A 53 -7.67 -1.05 -23.36
C GLY A 53 -6.92 -0.70 -24.65
N GLY A 54 -6.16 -1.65 -25.21
CA GLY A 54 -5.46 -1.45 -26.49
C GLY A 54 -6.41 -1.28 -27.67
N GLU A 55 -7.39 -2.17 -27.85
CA GLU A 55 -8.52 -1.99 -28.78
C GLU A 55 -9.60 -3.00 -28.38
N ALA A 56 -10.63 -2.55 -27.67
CA ALA A 56 -11.88 -3.30 -27.59
C ALA A 56 -12.80 -2.77 -28.70
N PRO A 57 -13.29 -3.60 -29.65
CA PRO A 57 -14.17 -3.17 -30.74
C PRO A 57 -15.50 -2.54 -30.29
N LEU A 58 -15.78 -2.51 -28.99
CA LEU A 58 -17.05 -2.09 -28.39
C LEU A 58 -16.92 -0.98 -27.32
N GLY A 59 -15.77 -0.31 -27.17
CA GLY A 59 -15.48 0.44 -25.93
C GLY A 59 -14.92 1.86 -26.07
N GLY A 60 -15.62 2.74 -26.79
CA GLY A 60 -15.30 4.18 -26.82
C GLY A 60 -15.49 4.88 -25.46
N LYS A 61 -14.96 6.10 -25.36
CA LYS A 61 -14.88 7.01 -24.18
C LYS A 61 -16.17 7.19 -23.35
N GLU A 62 -17.34 6.77 -23.83
CA GLU A 62 -18.61 6.87 -23.11
C GLU A 62 -18.79 5.86 -21.95
N SER A 63 -17.97 4.80 -21.90
CA SER A 63 -18.03 3.78 -20.84
C SER A 63 -17.06 4.03 -19.68
N GLU A 64 -16.47 5.22 -19.59
CA GLU A 64 -15.50 5.60 -18.55
C GLU A 64 -16.11 5.83 -17.14
N PRO A 65 -17.31 6.41 -16.96
CA PRO A 65 -17.79 6.78 -15.62
C PRO A 65 -18.07 5.58 -14.70
N TRP A 66 -18.70 4.52 -15.21
CA TRP A 66 -18.99 3.33 -14.42
C TRP A 66 -17.72 2.52 -14.10
N ARG A 67 -16.71 2.57 -14.97
CA ARG A 67 -15.40 1.95 -14.72
C ARG A 67 -14.67 2.64 -13.56
N GLY A 68 -14.72 3.97 -13.49
CA GLY A 68 -14.17 4.73 -12.36
C GLY A 68 -14.86 4.38 -11.03
N MET A 69 -16.19 4.27 -11.02
CA MET A 69 -16.95 3.93 -9.82
C MET A 69 -16.67 2.50 -9.33
N LEU A 70 -16.59 1.52 -10.24
CA LEU A 70 -16.22 0.14 -9.89
C LEU A 70 -14.79 0.03 -9.39
N LEU A 71 -13.88 0.82 -9.97
CA LEU A 71 -12.49 0.87 -9.54
C LEU A 71 -12.37 1.45 -8.13
N ASP A 72 -13.11 2.50 -7.80
CA ASP A 72 -13.12 3.07 -6.45
C ASP A 72 -13.64 2.06 -5.43
N GLU A 73 -14.73 1.35 -5.73
CA GLU A 73 -15.25 0.30 -4.84
C GLU A 73 -14.29 -0.89 -4.70
N TYR A 74 -13.66 -1.32 -5.78
CA TYR A 74 -12.66 -2.40 -5.73
C TYR A 74 -11.44 -1.97 -4.91
N SER A 75 -10.94 -0.75 -5.14
CA SER A 75 -9.84 -0.16 -4.39
C SER A 75 -10.16 -0.01 -2.91
N ARG A 76 -11.37 0.46 -2.55
CA ARG A 76 -11.85 0.51 -1.17
C ARG A 76 -11.93 -0.87 -0.55
N SER A 77 -12.45 -1.86 -1.27
CA SER A 77 -12.57 -3.24 -0.76
C SER A 77 -11.21 -3.87 -0.47
N ILE A 78 -10.22 -3.67 -1.36
CA ILE A 78 -8.84 -4.14 -1.18
C ILE A 78 -8.19 -3.41 -0.01
N THR A 79 -8.33 -2.08 0.04
CA THR A 79 -7.70 -1.27 1.09
C THR A 79 -8.34 -1.51 2.46
N ALA A 80 -9.65 -1.73 2.52
CA ALA A 80 -10.38 -2.03 3.76
C ALA A 80 -10.05 -3.43 4.31
N GLN A 81 -9.75 -4.39 3.44
CA GLN A 81 -9.17 -5.68 3.83
C GLN A 81 -7.69 -5.56 4.19
N GLY A 82 -7.11 -4.38 3.95
CA GLY A 82 -5.82 -3.97 4.44
C GLY A 82 -4.70 -4.03 3.41
N GLY A 83 -5.05 -3.76 2.16
CA GLY A 83 -4.12 -3.69 1.04
C GLY A 83 -3.79 -5.07 0.49
N ILE A 84 -2.69 -5.14 -0.25
CA ILE A 84 -2.16 -6.41 -0.79
C ILE A 84 -1.05 -6.98 0.10
N GLY A 85 -0.72 -6.31 1.21
CA GLY A 85 0.26 -6.75 2.20
C GLY A 85 1.67 -6.28 1.92
N LEU A 86 1.88 -5.22 1.14
CA LEU A 86 3.21 -4.65 0.89
C LEU A 86 3.66 -3.69 2.01
N ALA A 87 2.72 -3.02 2.68
CA ALA A 87 3.04 -2.05 3.74
C ALA A 87 3.98 -2.60 4.83
N PRO A 88 3.85 -3.86 5.34
CA PRO A 88 4.80 -4.42 6.30
C PRO A 88 6.24 -4.51 5.78
N ASN A 89 6.44 -4.85 4.51
CA ASN A 89 7.78 -4.96 3.93
C ASN A 89 8.40 -3.57 3.74
N ILE A 90 7.63 -2.62 3.19
CA ILE A 90 8.05 -1.23 3.01
C ILE A 90 8.38 -0.58 4.36
N TYR A 91 7.57 -0.86 5.39
CA TYR A 91 7.82 -0.38 6.74
C TYR A 91 9.17 -0.83 7.29
N ARG A 92 9.53 -2.11 7.11
CA ARG A 92 10.83 -2.64 7.59
C ARG A 92 12.01 -1.98 6.89
N GLU A 93 11.91 -1.76 5.58
CA GLU A 93 12.93 -1.04 4.81
C GLU A 93 13.05 0.41 5.27
N LEU A 94 11.92 1.09 5.49
CA LEU A 94 11.91 2.48 5.93
C LEU A 94 12.51 2.65 7.33
N ILE A 95 12.28 1.72 8.25
CA ILE A 95 12.91 1.71 9.58
C ILE A 95 14.40 1.40 9.45
N GLY A 96 14.79 0.39 8.67
CA GLY A 96 16.20 0.04 8.45
C GLY A 96 17.00 1.18 7.83
N ALA A 97 16.44 1.88 6.84
CA ALA A 97 17.05 3.06 6.24
C ALA A 97 17.21 4.24 7.22
N GLN A 98 16.26 4.41 8.16
CA GLN A 98 16.35 5.41 9.21
C GLN A 98 17.40 5.08 10.26
N GLU A 99 17.63 3.80 10.55
CA GLU A 99 18.69 3.35 11.46
C GLU A 99 20.08 3.47 10.82
N ALA A 100 20.18 3.27 9.50
CA ALA A 100 21.39 3.45 8.72
C ALA A 100 21.75 4.93 8.47
N ALA A 101 20.77 5.84 8.51
CA ALA A 101 21.00 7.26 8.34
C ALA A 101 21.86 7.80 9.51
N PRO A 102 23.06 8.36 9.24
CA PRO A 102 23.96 8.78 10.30
C PRO A 102 23.28 9.85 11.16
N ARG A 103 23.26 9.62 12.48
CA ARG A 103 22.91 10.66 13.46
C ARG A 103 23.78 11.87 13.14
N ARG A 104 23.16 13.00 12.76
CA ARG A 104 23.87 14.24 12.44
C ARG A 104 24.90 14.53 13.53
N LEU A 105 26.18 14.43 13.20
CA LEU A 105 27.27 14.73 14.13
C LEU A 105 27.23 16.24 14.46
N PRO A 106 27.41 16.63 15.73
CA PRO A 106 27.46 18.03 16.12
C PRO A 106 28.63 18.75 15.42
N PRO A 107 28.49 20.06 15.14
CA PRO A 107 29.57 20.84 14.54
C PRO A 107 30.80 20.83 15.46
N VAL A 108 31.94 20.44 14.91
CA VAL A 108 33.22 20.43 15.65
C VAL A 108 33.63 21.90 15.90
N PRO A 109 33.83 22.34 17.16
CA PRO A 109 34.32 23.68 17.44
C PRO A 109 35.73 23.84 16.88
N ARG A 110 35.96 24.90 16.09
CA ARG A 110 37.31 25.28 15.64
C ARG A 110 38.00 26.00 16.80
N SER A 111 39.12 25.46 17.26
CA SER A 111 40.05 26.14 18.17
C SER A 111 40.82 27.24 17.45
#